data_AF-A0A6G6Y9Z6-F1
#
_entry.id   AF-A0A6G6Y9Z6-F1
#
_cell.length_a   1.000
_cell.length_b   1.000
_cell.length_c   1.000
_cell.angle_alpha   90.00
_cell.angle_beta   90.00
_cell.angle_gamma   90.00
#
_symmetry.space_group_name_H-M   'P 1'
#
loop_
_entity.id
_entity.type
_entity.pdbx_description
1 polymer ?
#
loop_
_entity_poly.entity_id
_entity_poly.type
_entity_poly.pdbx_seq_one_letter_code
_entity_poly.pdbx_strand_id
1 'polypeptide(L)'
;MRGTGEPAQLLAHFVWLDELIRPFRDRGESILALVDLRETAIFCEHGISLILAETDKLLRKHDRVAMIVQSSLIKAQLKRTAEKMQRELFLSPHAAITWLTAYSAMSATRL
;
A
#
# COMPACT_ATOMS: atom_id res chain seq x y z
N MET A 1 6.74 -8.86 -0.61
CA MET A 1 7.68 -9.46 0.37
C MET A 1 7.39 -10.95 0.44
N ARG A 2 8.39 -11.83 0.24
CA ARG A 2 8.25 -13.27 0.55
C ARG A 2 8.94 -13.51 1.89
N GLY A 3 8.18 -13.75 2.95
CA GLY A 3 8.70 -13.86 4.32
C GLY A 3 7.58 -14.15 5.31
N THR A 4 7.94 -14.58 6.52
CA THR A 4 7.01 -15.05 7.57
C THR A 4 6.09 -13.96 8.13
N GLY A 5 6.35 -12.68 7.83
CA GLY A 5 5.53 -11.56 8.32
C GLY A 5 5.80 -11.21 9.79
N GLU A 6 6.96 -11.62 10.32
CA GLU A 6 7.36 -11.30 11.69
C GLU A 6 7.43 -9.77 11.90
N PRO A 7 6.94 -9.24 13.03
CA PRO A 7 6.87 -7.79 13.28
C PRO A 7 8.20 -7.05 13.07
N ALA A 8 9.31 -7.63 13.51
CA ALA A 8 10.64 -7.04 13.34
C ALA A 8 11.07 -6.94 11.86
N GLN A 9 10.72 -7.94 11.04
CA GLN A 9 11.00 -7.92 9.61
C GLN A 9 10.13 -6.88 8.89
N LEU A 10 8.86 -6.76 9.31
CA LEU A 10 7.96 -5.73 8.79
C LEU A 10 8.48 -4.32 9.11
N LEU A 11 8.89 -4.07 10.34
CA LEU A 11 9.46 -2.77 10.73
C LEU A 11 10.73 -2.43 9.94
N ALA A 12 11.67 -3.36 9.84
CA ALA A 12 12.89 -3.16 9.04
C ALA A 12 12.55 -2.88 7.56
N HIS A 13 11.53 -3.55 7.03
CA HIS A 13 11.04 -3.29 5.68
C HIS A 13 10.49 -1.86 5.52
N PHE A 14 9.75 -1.34 6.48
CA PHE A 14 9.24 0.03 6.43
C PHE A 14 10.34 1.09 6.56
N VAL A 15 11.38 0.85 7.37
CA VAL A 15 12.56 1.72 7.43
C VAL A 15 13.24 1.79 6.06
N TRP A 16 13.48 0.63 5.43
CA TRP A 16 14.05 0.58 4.09
C TRP A 16 13.15 1.25 3.04
N LEU A 17 11.82 1.10 3.14
CA LEU A 17 10.88 1.78 2.25
C LEU A 17 10.94 3.30 2.39
N ASP A 18 11.06 3.85 3.60
CA ASP A 18 11.22 5.29 3.82
C ASP A 18 12.48 5.82 3.12
N GLU A 19 13.60 5.13 3.31
CA GLU A 19 14.87 5.47 2.66
C GLU A 19 14.77 5.40 1.13
N LEU A 20 14.09 4.37 0.61
CA LEU A 20 13.90 4.19 -0.83
C LEU A 20 13.09 5.33 -1.47
N ILE A 21 12.01 5.77 -0.81
CA ILE A 21 11.11 6.78 -1.39
C ILE A 21 11.58 8.21 -1.14
N ARG A 22 12.44 8.44 -0.13
CA ARG A 22 12.87 9.78 0.30
C ARG A 22 13.37 10.66 -0.86
N PRO A 23 14.21 10.19 -1.81
CA PRO A 23 14.66 11.04 -2.91
C PRO A 23 13.53 11.57 -3.80
N PHE A 24 12.45 10.79 -3.99
CA PHE A 24 11.27 11.20 -4.74
C PHE A 24 10.45 12.23 -3.93
N ARG A 25 10.36 12.03 -2.62
CA ARG A 25 9.70 12.97 -1.70
C ARG A 25 10.38 14.33 -1.67
N ASP A 26 11.71 14.35 -1.70
CA ASP A 26 12.51 15.57 -1.67
C ASP A 26 12.32 16.40 -2.95
N ARG A 27 11.94 15.75 -4.06
CA ARG A 27 11.53 16.39 -5.32
C ARG A 27 10.05 16.76 -5.38
N GLY A 28 9.29 16.53 -4.30
CA GLY A 28 7.86 16.81 -4.24
C GLY A 28 6.98 15.80 -5.00
N GLU A 29 7.52 14.65 -5.39
CA GLU A 29 6.78 13.64 -6.13
C GLU A 29 5.84 12.82 -5.24
N SER A 30 4.69 12.44 -5.80
CA SER A 30 3.76 11.48 -5.20
C SER A 30 4.17 10.06 -5.50
N ILE A 31 3.93 9.15 -4.56
CA ILE A 31 4.20 7.74 -4.69
C ILE A 31 2.93 6.98 -5.06
N LEU A 32 3.04 6.14 -6.08
CA LEU A 32 2.04 5.14 -6.43
C LEU A 32 2.60 3.76 -6.06
N ALA A 33 1.91 3.05 -5.16
CA ALA A 33 2.36 1.73 -4.71
C ALA A 33 1.33 0.65 -5.04
N LEU A 34 1.81 -0.44 -5.63
CA LEU A 34 1.04 -1.67 -5.83
C LEU A 34 1.57 -2.73 -4.87
N VAL A 35 0.70 -3.22 -3.98
CA VAL A 35 1.06 -4.23 -2.98
C VAL A 35 0.31 -5.51 -3.29
N ASP A 36 1.03 -6.57 -3.66
CA ASP A 36 0.44 -7.89 -3.87
C ASP A 36 0.51 -8.73 -2.60
N LEU A 37 -0.65 -9.02 -2.02
CA LEU A 37 -0.81 -9.82 -0.80
C LEU A 37 -1.35 -11.23 -1.08
N ARG A 38 -1.50 -11.64 -2.34
CA ARG A 38 -2.16 -12.93 -2.66
C ARG A 38 -1.41 -14.15 -2.14
N GLU A 39 -0.08 -14.08 -2.05
CA GLU A 39 0.78 -15.16 -1.54
C GLU A 39 1.23 -14.93 -0.10
N THR A 40 0.68 -13.93 0.59
CA THR A 40 1.19 -13.47 1.88
C THR A 40 0.45 -14.15 3.02
N ALA A 41 1.17 -14.79 3.93
CA ALA A 41 0.63 -15.48 5.10
C ALA A 41 0.23 -14.52 6.26
N ILE A 42 0.04 -13.23 5.98
CA ILE A 42 -0.25 -12.21 7.00
C ILE A 42 -1.76 -12.15 7.20
N PHE A 43 -2.25 -13.00 8.10
CA PHE A 43 -3.68 -13.06 8.45
C PHE A 43 -3.97 -12.86 9.94
N CYS A 44 -2.93 -12.62 10.76
CA CYS A 44 -3.16 -12.20 12.13
C CYS A 44 -3.47 -10.69 12.17
N GLU A 45 -4.46 -10.32 12.98
CA GLU A 45 -4.93 -8.94 13.14
C GLU A 45 -3.77 -7.99 13.48
N HIS A 46 -2.85 -8.44 14.34
CA HIS A 46 -1.68 -7.66 14.75
C HIS A 46 -0.74 -7.28 13.58
N GLY A 47 -0.43 -8.22 12.69
CA GLY A 47 0.44 -7.95 11.54
C GLY A 47 -0.21 -6.99 10.55
N ILE A 48 -1.52 -7.11 10.35
CA ILE A 48 -2.31 -6.18 9.54
C ILE A 48 -2.28 -4.78 10.17
N SER A 49 -2.58 -4.65 11.46
CA SER A 49 -2.55 -3.37 12.16
C SER A 49 -1.19 -2.68 12.08
N LEU A 50 -0.10 -3.44 12.18
CA LEU A 50 1.26 -2.91 12.04
C LEU A 50 1.51 -2.35 10.62
N ILE A 51 1.21 -3.13 9.57
CA ILE A 51 1.33 -2.68 8.18
C ILE A 51 0.49 -1.43 7.95
N LEU A 52 -0.73 -1.42 8.48
CA LEU A 52 -1.64 -0.30 8.38
C LEU A 52 -1.05 0.96 9.04
N ALA A 53 -0.54 0.85 10.27
CA ALA A 53 0.06 1.97 11.01
C ALA A 53 1.33 2.51 10.35
N GLU A 54 2.24 1.65 9.91
CA GLU A 54 3.50 2.10 9.29
C GLU A 54 3.28 2.70 7.91
N THR A 55 2.34 2.15 7.14
CA THR A 55 1.97 2.75 5.86
C THR A 55 1.34 4.14 6.05
N ASP A 56 0.59 4.38 7.13
CA ASP A 56 0.02 5.71 7.40
C ASP A 56 1.07 6.77 7.71
N LYS A 57 2.14 6.38 8.39
CA LYS A 57 3.27 7.29 8.65
C LYS A 57 4.00 7.67 7.35
N LEU A 58 4.00 6.76 6.38
CA LEU A 58 4.74 6.87 5.12
C LEU A 58 3.96 7.62 4.03
N LEU A 59 2.63 7.50 4.03
CA LEU A 59 1.76 8.09 3.00
C LEU A 59 1.41 9.55 3.27
N ARG A 60 1.48 10.35 2.21
CA ARG A 60 1.01 11.73 2.11
C ARG A 60 -0.31 11.76 1.34
N LYS A 61 -1.04 12.87 1.44
CA LYS A 61 -2.39 13.08 0.85
C LYS A 61 -2.51 12.77 -0.65
N HIS A 62 -1.43 12.86 -1.41
CA HIS A 62 -1.42 12.68 -2.86
C HIS A 62 -0.92 11.29 -3.30
N ASP A 63 -0.52 10.46 -2.34
CA ASP A 63 -0.09 9.11 -2.64
C ASP A 63 -1.27 8.17 -2.77
N ARG A 64 -1.03 7.08 -3.47
CA ARG A 64 -2.06 6.09 -3.73
C ARG A 64 -1.47 4.71 -3.58
N VAL A 65 -2.18 3.89 -2.82
CA VAL A 65 -1.82 2.49 -2.63
C VAL A 65 -2.97 1.62 -3.07
N ALA A 66 -2.69 0.71 -4.00
CA ALA A 66 -3.61 -0.36 -4.37
C ALA A 66 -3.06 -1.68 -3.84
N MET A 67 -3.90 -2.41 -3.12
CA MET A 67 -3.53 -3.68 -2.52
C MET A 67 -4.31 -4.80 -3.19
N ILE A 68 -3.63 -5.79 -3.75
CA ILE A 68 -4.24 -6.96 -4.37
C ILE A 68 -4.33 -8.07 -3.33
N VAL A 69 -5.52 -8.63 -3.15
CA VAL A 69 -5.78 -9.68 -2.17
C VAL A 69 -6.39 -10.91 -2.84
N GLN A 70 -6.25 -12.07 -2.21
CA GLN A 70 -6.62 -13.35 -2.81
C GLN A 70 -8.14 -13.58 -2.84
N SER A 71 -8.90 -13.03 -1.88
CA SER A 71 -10.33 -13.32 -1.75
C SER A 71 -11.14 -12.15 -1.23
N SER A 72 -12.44 -12.16 -1.53
CA SER A 72 -13.40 -11.17 -1.02
C SER A 72 -13.49 -11.20 0.52
N LEU A 73 -13.25 -12.37 1.14
CA LEU A 73 -13.21 -12.51 2.59
C LEU A 73 -12.06 -11.69 3.19
N ILE A 74 -10.85 -11.85 2.64
CA ILE A 74 -9.68 -11.07 3.06
C ILE A 74 -9.92 -9.58 2.83
N LYS A 75 -10.49 -9.21 1.67
CA LYS A 75 -10.88 -7.82 1.38
C LYS A 75 -11.83 -7.27 2.45
N ALA A 76 -12.85 -8.03 2.85
CA ALA A 76 -13.81 -7.61 3.87
C ALA A 76 -13.17 -7.46 5.27
N GLN A 77 -12.27 -8.39 5.64
CA GLN A 77 -11.51 -8.32 6.90
C GLN A 77 -10.61 -7.09 6.95
N LEU A 78 -9.86 -6.84 5.88
CA LEU A 78 -8.98 -5.68 5.78
C LEU A 78 -9.77 -4.37 5.76
N LYS A 79 -10.90 -4.31 5.05
CA LYS A 79 -11.71 -3.10 4.96
C LYS A 79 -12.21 -2.62 6.32
N ARG A 80 -12.62 -3.54 7.21
CA ARG A 80 -13.03 -3.21 8.58
C ARG A 80 -11.90 -2.60 9.41
N THR A 81 -10.66 -2.99 9.13
CA THR A 81 -9.47 -2.47 9.82
C THR A 81 -8.97 -1.17 9.17
N ALA A 82 -9.30 -0.95 7.90
CA ALA A 82 -8.75 0.11 7.05
C ALA A 82 -9.70 1.28 6.77
N GLU A 83 -10.83 1.42 7.48
CA GLU A 83 -11.86 2.47 7.23
C GLU A 83 -11.35 3.92 7.26
N LYS A 84 -10.10 4.17 7.66
CA LYS A 84 -9.48 5.50 7.76
C LYS A 84 -8.47 5.84 6.66
N MET A 85 -8.24 4.96 5.68
CA MET A 85 -7.05 5.02 4.82
C MET A 85 -7.33 5.48 3.38
N GLN A 86 -6.42 6.26 2.77
CA GLN A 86 -6.39 6.55 1.32
C GLN A 86 -5.87 5.36 0.48
N ARG A 87 -6.45 4.18 0.64
CA ARG A 87 -5.99 2.94 0.00
C ARG A 87 -7.17 2.13 -0.50
N GLU A 88 -7.03 1.48 -1.64
CA GLU A 88 -8.09 0.66 -2.21
C GLU A 88 -7.65 -0.80 -2.37
N LEU A 89 -8.58 -1.71 -2.08
CA LEU A 89 -8.36 -3.16 -2.09
C LEU A 89 -8.94 -3.76 -3.36
N PHE A 90 -8.19 -4.61 -4.05
CA PHE A 90 -8.61 -5.20 -5.33
C PHE A 90 -8.44 -6.71 -5.32
N LEU A 91 -9.31 -7.39 -6.06
CA LEU A 91 -9.11 -8.81 -6.43
C LEU A 91 -8.42 -8.94 -7.78
N SER A 92 -8.57 -7.93 -8.64
CA SER A 92 -8.00 -7.89 -9.98
C SER A 92 -6.76 -7.00 -10.01
N PRO A 93 -5.58 -7.53 -10.41
CA PRO A 93 -4.40 -6.73 -10.65
C PRO A 93 -4.63 -5.62 -11.68
N HIS A 94 -5.42 -5.91 -12.73
CA HIS A 94 -5.74 -4.93 -13.76
C HIS A 94 -6.53 -3.75 -13.20
N ALA A 95 -7.56 -4.01 -12.39
CA ALA A 95 -8.34 -2.95 -11.74
C ALA A 95 -7.48 -2.11 -10.79
N ALA A 96 -6.56 -2.73 -10.06
CA ALA A 96 -5.64 -2.05 -9.14
C ALA A 96 -4.74 -1.05 -9.89
N ILE A 97 -4.14 -1.50 -11.00
CA ILE A 97 -3.27 -0.67 -11.83
C ILE A 97 -4.06 0.49 -12.45
N THR A 98 -5.21 0.19 -13.06
CA THR A 98 -6.08 1.21 -13.67
C THR A 98 -6.48 2.26 -12.65
N TRP A 99 -6.85 1.85 -11.43
CA TRP A 99 -7.15 2.79 -10.37
C TRP A 99 -5.92 3.64 -10.04
N LEU A 100 -4.75 3.04 -9.77
CA LEU A 100 -3.51 3.76 -9.42
C LEU A 100 -3.12 4.83 -10.43
N THR A 101 -3.24 4.54 -11.73
CA THR A 101 -2.79 5.42 -12.81
C THR A 101 -3.87 6.37 -13.35
N ALA A 102 -5.13 6.21 -12.93
CA ALA A 102 -6.25 7.02 -13.42
C ALA A 102 -6.02 8.55 -13.36
N TYR A 103 -5.22 9.03 -12.39
CA TYR A 103 -4.95 10.46 -12.20
C TYR A 103 -3.49 10.86 -12.49
N SER A 104 -2.60 9.91 -12.80
CA SER A 104 -1.22 10.26 -13.20
C SER A 104 -1.21 10.97 -14.55
N ALA A 105 -2.14 10.62 -15.45
CA ALA A 105 -2.33 11.30 -16.73
C ALA A 105 -2.81 12.76 -16.60
N MET A 106 -3.53 13.12 -15.53
CA MET A 106 -4.02 14.50 -15.33
C MET A 106 -2.95 15.47 -14.83
N SER A 107 -1.84 14.95 -14.28
CA SER A 107 -0.73 15.78 -13.77
C SER A 107 0.26 16.18 -14.88
N ALA A 108 0.27 15.47 -16.00
CA ALA A 108 1.13 15.78 -17.15
C ALA A 108 0.58 16.92 -18.04
N THR A 109 -0.68 17.31 -17.87
CA THR A 109 -1.36 18.34 -18.70
C THR A 109 -1.30 19.75 -18.11
N ARG A 110 -0.50 19.97 -17.06
CA ARG A 110 -0.23 21.31 -16.52
C ARG A 110 1.26 21.61 -16.53
N LEU A 111 1.81 21.78 -17.74
CA LEU A 111 3.02 22.55 -17.99
C LEU A 111 2.74 23.46 -19.19
#